data_AF-A0A5B0P3V6-F1
#
_entry.id   AF-A0A5B0P3V6-F1
#
_cell.length_a   1.000
_cell.length_b   1.000
_cell.length_c   1.000
_cell.angle_alpha   90.00
_cell.angle_beta   90.00
_cell.angle_gamma   90.00
#
_symmetry.space_group_name_H-M   'P 1'
#
loop_
_entity.id
_entity.type
_entity.pdbx_description
1 polymer ?
#
loop_
_entity_poly.entity_id
_entity_poly.type
_entity_poly.pdbx_seq_one_letter_code
_entity_poly.pdbx_strand_id
1 'polypeptide(L)'
;MVQPSIDRVFASNPASNTEAEIVRRFGSEIPFTVGEMNDPCQSCGALHWKLERTQGDSRKVRVGYSACCQKGSAIPPVQYNGIDYPAFFRELLSRNDPVDGMTDL
;
A
#
# COMPACT_ATOMS: atom_id res chain seq x y z
N MET A 1 -13.64 3.52 31.90
CA MET A 1 -12.86 3.79 30.67
C MET A 1 -13.84 3.73 29.50
N VAL A 2 -14.12 4.86 28.84
CA VAL A 2 -15.01 4.90 27.67
C VAL A 2 -14.14 4.70 26.44
N GLN A 3 -14.37 3.62 25.69
CA GLN A 3 -13.74 3.47 24.37
C GLN A 3 -14.38 4.48 23.40
N PRO A 4 -13.60 5.21 22.59
CA PRO A 4 -14.18 6.09 21.59
C PRO A 4 -14.84 5.24 20.50
N SER A 5 -16.09 5.56 20.16
CA SER A 5 -16.73 5.09 18.94
C SER A 5 -15.88 5.59 17.77
N ILE A 6 -15.23 4.67 17.06
CA ILE A 6 -14.62 5.00 15.77
C ILE A 6 -15.78 5.01 14.77
N ASP A 7 -16.33 6.18 14.50
CA ASP A 7 -17.26 6.38 13.40
C ASP A 7 -16.49 6.14 12.10
N ARG A 8 -16.60 4.92 11.57
CA ARG A 8 -15.97 4.56 10.30
C ARG A 8 -16.70 5.30 9.18
N VAL A 9 -16.07 6.34 8.65
CA VAL A 9 -16.59 7.08 7.50
C VAL A 9 -16.33 6.27 6.24
N PHE A 10 -17.36 5.59 5.75
CA PHE A 10 -17.33 4.91 4.45
C PHE A 10 -17.85 5.83 3.35
N ALA A 11 -17.34 5.68 2.14
CA ALA A 11 -18.02 6.22 0.97
C ALA A 11 -19.35 5.47 0.82
N SER A 12 -20.46 6.17 0.99
CA SER A 12 -21.82 5.62 0.85
C SER A 12 -22.18 5.28 -0.60
N ASN A 13 -21.41 5.76 -1.57
CA ASN A 13 -21.50 5.43 -2.99
C ASN A 13 -20.12 4.97 -3.50
N PRO A 14 -19.98 3.78 -4.11
CA PRO A 14 -18.73 3.31 -4.69
C PRO A 14 -18.11 4.27 -5.72
N ALA A 15 -18.93 4.97 -6.52
CA ALA A 15 -18.43 5.95 -7.48
C ALA A 15 -17.74 7.16 -6.82
N SER A 16 -18.00 7.39 -5.52
CA SER A 16 -17.33 8.42 -4.73
C SER A 16 -16.07 7.90 -4.03
N ASN A 17 -15.74 6.61 -4.14
CA ASN A 17 -14.48 6.05 -3.64
C ASN A 17 -13.33 6.35 -4.62
N THR A 18 -13.07 7.64 -4.83
CA THR A 18 -11.99 8.13 -5.70
C THR A 18 -10.92 8.78 -4.85
N GLU A 19 -9.69 8.79 -5.36
CA GLU A 19 -8.57 9.52 -4.74
C GLU A 19 -8.92 11.00 -4.54
N ALA A 20 -9.56 11.63 -5.52
CA ALA A 20 -9.96 13.03 -5.45
C ALA A 20 -10.91 13.31 -4.27
N GLU A 21 -11.89 12.44 -4.02
CA GLU A 21 -12.84 12.61 -2.91
C GLU A 21 -12.18 12.34 -1.55
N ILE A 22 -11.28 11.36 -1.47
CA ILE A 22 -10.50 11.06 -0.27
C ILE A 22 -9.60 12.25 0.09
N VAL A 23 -8.88 12.80 -0.90
CA VAL A 23 -8.03 13.99 -0.71
C VAL A 23 -8.87 15.22 -0.35
N ARG A 24 -10.04 15.41 -0.97
CA ARG A 24 -10.93 16.53 -0.64
C ARG A 24 -11.45 16.46 0.80
N ARG A 25 -11.84 15.27 1.29
CA ARG A 25 -12.39 15.09 2.64
C ARG A 25 -11.32 15.09 3.71
N PHE A 26 -10.23 14.38 3.46
CA PHE A 26 -9.24 14.03 4.48
C PHE A 26 -7.86 14.61 4.19
N GLY A 27 -7.69 15.45 3.16
CA GLY A 27 -6.36 15.96 2.78
C GLY A 27 -5.62 16.66 3.94
N SER A 28 -6.33 17.36 4.81
CA SER A 28 -5.71 17.95 6.01
C SER A 28 -5.36 16.94 7.12
N GLU A 29 -5.98 15.75 7.09
CA GLU A 29 -5.81 14.69 8.08
C GLU A 29 -4.85 13.59 7.62
N ILE A 30 -4.74 13.37 6.31
CA ILE A 30 -3.80 12.43 5.72
C ILE A 30 -2.41 13.05 5.85
N PRO A 31 -1.49 12.42 6.60
CA PRO A 31 -0.16 12.96 6.78
C PRO A 31 0.62 12.83 5.47
N PHE A 32 0.52 13.86 4.63
CA PHE A 32 1.34 14.02 3.42
C PHE A 32 2.85 14.11 3.71
N THR A 33 3.24 14.15 4.98
CA THR A 33 4.61 14.38 5.44
C THR A 33 5.53 13.16 5.38
N VAL A 34 5.03 11.98 5.01
CA VAL A 34 5.87 10.76 4.91
C VAL A 34 6.60 10.65 3.57
N GLY A 35 6.22 11.48 2.57
CA GLY A 35 6.81 11.51 1.24
C GLY A 35 6.40 10.33 0.35
N GLU A 36 7.09 10.17 -0.77
CA GLU A 36 6.86 9.05 -1.71
C GLU A 36 7.40 7.72 -1.16
N MET A 37 6.69 6.62 -1.48
CA MET A 37 7.11 5.26 -1.17
C MET A 37 8.03 4.73 -2.28
N ASN A 38 9.21 5.31 -2.40
CA ASN A 38 10.14 5.06 -3.51
C ASN A 38 11.55 4.63 -3.05
N ASP A 39 11.69 4.18 -1.80
CA ASP A 39 12.96 3.77 -1.22
C ASP A 39 13.10 2.24 -1.22
N PRO A 40 13.86 1.64 -2.17
CA PRO A 40 13.91 0.19 -2.31
C PRO A 40 14.74 -0.45 -1.20
N CYS A 41 14.18 -1.49 -0.58
CA CYS A 41 14.90 -2.36 0.33
C CYS A 41 16.05 -3.04 -0.40
N GLN A 42 17.28 -2.90 0.11
CA GLN A 42 18.48 -3.44 -0.53
C GLN A 42 18.45 -4.97 -0.72
N SER A 43 17.74 -5.69 0.15
CA SER A 43 17.75 -7.16 0.16
C SER A 43 16.69 -7.77 -0.76
N CYS A 44 15.46 -7.25 -0.76
CA CYS A 44 14.34 -7.84 -1.52
C CYS A 44 13.73 -6.91 -2.58
N GLY A 45 14.15 -5.65 -2.65
CA GLY A 45 13.65 -4.69 -3.64
C GLY A 45 12.26 -4.10 -3.35
N ALA A 46 11.57 -4.52 -2.28
CA ALA A 46 10.29 -3.92 -1.89
C ALA A 46 10.45 -2.41 -1.64
N LEU A 47 9.47 -1.61 -2.08
CA LEU A 47 9.48 -0.16 -1.90
C LEU A 47 8.94 0.23 -0.54
N HIS A 48 9.63 1.16 0.12
CA HIS A 48 9.30 1.68 1.44
C HIS A 48 9.29 3.21 1.43
N TRP A 49 8.75 3.80 2.50
CA TRP A 49 8.98 5.20 2.79
C TRP A 49 10.35 5.38 3.44
N LYS A 50 11.06 6.45 3.07
CA LYS A 50 12.35 6.78 3.69
C LYS A 50 12.24 7.04 5.20
N LEU A 51 11.07 7.49 5.65
CA LEU A 51 10.77 7.72 7.07
C LEU A 51 10.75 6.43 7.91
N GLU A 52 10.53 5.26 7.29
CA GLU A 52 10.52 3.97 7.99
C GLU A 52 11.94 3.49 8.36
N ARG A 53 12.98 4.16 7.87
CA ARG A 53 14.37 3.81 8.21
C ARG A 53 14.61 4.00 9.70
N THR A 54 15.40 3.11 10.27
CA THR A 54 15.92 3.32 11.63
C THR A 54 16.80 4.57 11.67
N GLN A 55 16.92 5.20 12.85
CA GLN A 55 17.75 6.40 13.02
C GLN A 55 19.20 6.19 12.54
N GLY A 56 19.77 5.00 12.79
CA GLY A 56 21.12 4.63 12.35
C GLY A 56 21.26 4.40 10.83
N ASP A 57 20.15 4.15 10.14
CA ASP A 57 20.12 3.93 8.69
C ASP A 57 19.68 5.19 7.91
N SER A 58 19.27 6.25 8.60
CA SER A 58 18.70 7.49 8.02
C SER A 58 19.56 8.13 6.92
N ARG A 59 20.88 8.09 7.05
CA ARG A 59 21.85 8.70 6.12
C ARG A 59 22.43 7.74 5.09
N LYS A 60 22.12 6.44 5.15
CA LYS A 60 22.69 5.45 4.24
C LYS A 60 22.11 5.64 2.83
N VAL A 61 22.89 5.32 1.80
CA VAL A 61 22.40 5.38 0.42
C VAL A 61 21.40 4.26 0.15
N ARG A 62 21.67 3.06 0.67
CA ARG A 62 20.80 1.88 0.58
C ARG A 62 20.58 1.28 1.97
N VAL A 63 19.39 0.74 2.21
CA VAL A 63 19.00 0.23 3.52
C VAL A 63 18.28 -1.11 3.36
N GLY A 64 18.63 -2.07 4.21
CA GLY A 64 17.81 -3.26 4.45
C GLY A 64 16.86 -3.00 5.62
N TYR A 65 15.56 -3.17 5.38
CA TYR A 65 14.53 -2.94 6.40
C TYR A 65 14.32 -4.19 7.23
N SER A 66 14.41 -4.08 8.57
CA SER A 66 14.12 -5.18 9.48
C SER A 66 12.66 -5.60 9.41
N ALA A 67 11.74 -4.63 9.34
CA ALA A 67 10.30 -4.88 9.21
C ALA A 67 9.89 -5.49 7.85
N CYS A 68 10.76 -5.43 6.83
CA CYS A 68 10.45 -5.91 5.49
C CYS A 68 10.76 -7.40 5.32
N CYS A 69 12.04 -7.73 5.26
CA CYS A 69 12.55 -9.07 5.01
C CYS A 69 13.58 -9.47 6.08
N GLN A 70 13.49 -8.86 7.27
CA GLN A 70 14.51 -9.02 8.33
C GLN A 70 15.93 -8.76 7.79
N LYS A 71 16.07 -7.73 6.96
CA LYS A 71 17.32 -7.37 6.25
C LYS A 71 17.87 -8.49 5.33
N GLY A 72 17.00 -9.33 4.79
CA GLY A 72 17.35 -10.46 3.93
C GLY A 72 17.34 -11.81 4.65
N SER A 73 17.12 -11.84 5.97
CA SER A 73 17.00 -13.09 6.74
C SER A 73 15.66 -13.81 6.52
N ALA A 74 14.66 -13.12 5.99
CA ALA A 74 13.40 -13.71 5.55
C ALA A 74 13.28 -13.57 4.04
N ILE A 75 12.94 -14.65 3.35
CA ILE A 75 12.53 -14.60 1.95
C ILE A 75 11.03 -14.29 1.96
N PRO A 76 10.58 -13.13 1.44
CA PRO A 76 9.15 -12.86 1.30
C PRO A 76 8.53 -14.02 0.52
N PRO A 77 7.40 -14.60 0.97
CA PRO A 77 6.87 -15.85 0.42
C PRO A 77 6.38 -15.75 -1.04
N VAL A 78 6.53 -14.60 -1.69
CA VAL A 78 5.96 -14.36 -3.02
C VAL A 78 7.06 -14.37 -4.07
N GLN A 79 7.40 -15.57 -4.54
CA GLN A 79 8.02 -15.74 -5.85
C GLN A 79 6.91 -15.65 -6.91
N TYR A 80 6.63 -14.45 -7.41
CA TYR A 80 5.62 -14.22 -8.48
C TYR A 80 5.90 -15.05 -9.75
N ASN A 81 7.14 -15.50 -9.91
CA ASN A 81 7.65 -16.14 -11.11
C ASN A 81 7.19 -17.61 -11.25
N GLY A 82 6.43 -18.15 -10.28
CA GLY A 82 5.99 -19.54 -10.26
C GLY A 82 4.70 -19.83 -9.50
N ILE A 83 3.95 -18.80 -9.07
CA ILE A 83 2.65 -18.97 -8.42
C ILE A 83 1.56 -18.87 -9.49
N ASP A 84 0.89 -20.00 -9.72
CA ASP A 84 -0.31 -20.05 -10.56
C ASP A 84 -1.47 -19.44 -9.76
N TYR A 85 -1.63 -18.12 -9.84
CA TYR A 85 -2.72 -17.42 -9.17
C TYR A 85 -4.07 -17.94 -9.70
N PRO A 86 -5.08 -18.17 -8.84
CA PRO A 86 -6.45 -18.38 -9.31
C PRO A 86 -6.85 -17.32 -10.35
N ALA A 87 -7.61 -17.72 -11.38
CA ALA A 87 -7.89 -16.87 -12.54
C ALA A 87 -8.40 -15.46 -12.15
N PHE A 88 -9.32 -15.40 -11.18
CA PHE A 88 -9.88 -14.13 -10.68
C PHE A 88 -8.83 -13.19 -10.08
N PHE A 89 -7.78 -13.72 -9.44
CA PHE A 89 -6.69 -12.89 -8.90
C PHE A 89 -5.82 -12.31 -10.01
N ARG A 90 -5.59 -13.06 -11.10
CA ARG A 90 -4.82 -12.55 -12.24
C ARG A 90 -5.52 -11.37 -12.90
N GLU A 91 -6.83 -11.45 -13.07
CA GLU A 91 -7.66 -10.37 -13.61
C GLU A 91 -7.56 -9.12 -12.75
N LEU A 92 -7.78 -9.27 -11.43
CA LEU A 92 -7.68 -8.17 -10.46
C LEU A 92 -6.29 -7.53 -10.41
N LEU A 93 -5.23 -8.33 -10.37
CA LEU A 93 -3.86 -7.83 -10.27
C LEU A 93 -3.34 -7.21 -11.58
N SER A 94 -3.92 -7.61 -12.73
CA SER A 94 -3.53 -7.10 -14.05
C SER A 94 -4.40 -5.92 -14.50
N ARG A 95 -5.40 -5.50 -13.71
CA ARG A 95 -6.45 -4.54 -14.11
C ARG A 95 -7.18 -4.93 -15.40
N ASN A 96 -7.30 -6.24 -15.62
CA ASN A 96 -8.06 -6.83 -16.71
C ASN A 96 -9.37 -7.44 -16.19
N ASP A 97 -9.73 -7.16 -14.94
CA ASP A 97 -11.05 -7.43 -14.43
C ASP A 97 -12.08 -6.70 -15.30
N PRO A 98 -13.10 -7.40 -15.81
CA PRO A 98 -14.22 -6.72 -16.44
C PRO A 98 -14.79 -5.75 -15.40
N VAL A 99 -14.98 -4.50 -15.80
CA VAL A 99 -15.72 -3.51 -15.01
C VAL A 99 -17.18 -3.93 -15.00
N ASP A 100 -17.52 -4.95 -14.22
CA ASP A 100 -18.89 -5.45 -14.12
C ASP A 100 -19.72 -4.42 -13.34
N GLY A 101 -20.47 -3.60 -14.07
CA GLY A 101 -21.68 -2.96 -13.54
C GLY A 101 -21.80 -1.43 -13.61
N MET A 102 -20.94 -0.69 -14.34
CA MET A 102 -21.32 0.66 -14.79
C MET A 102 -22.16 0.52 -16.07
N THR A 103 -23.37 -0.01 -15.96
CA THR A 103 -24.39 0.17 -17.00
C THR A 103 -25.04 1.53 -16.78
N ASP A 104 -24.96 2.37 -17.81
CA ASP A 104 -25.77 3.58 -17.98
C ASP A 104 -27.21 3.35 -17.52
N LEU A 105 -27.64 4.08 -16.49
CA LEU A 105 -28.95 4.69 -16.28
C LEU A 105 -28.88 5.72 -15.14
#